data_AF-A0A0P4V0M8-F1
#
_entry.id   AF-A0A0P4V0M8-F1
#
_cell.length_a   1.000
_cell.length_b   1.000
_cell.length_c   1.000
_cell.angle_alpha   90.00
_cell.angle_beta   90.00
_cell.angle_gamma   90.00
#
_symmetry.space_group_name_H-M   'P 1'
#
loop_
_entity.id
_entity.type
_entity.pdbx_description
1 polymer ?
#
loop_
_entity_poly.entity_id
_entity_poly.type
_entity_poly.pdbx_seq_one_letter_code
_entity_poly.pdbx_strand_id
1 'polypeptide(L)'
;MHVCKQLIGSSIAIGIFGLIAVPVSAQLSDTQVDLIVEALRQASKPEEPNTGLYSDWQVKPSNIPRWSKACGGREITPAEFQANPDTARSIVTCIVRDVIKQDARAIGNNQTIAVQRVAAWWMTGDSNKFSAREIAPYVQKALSAYQTASTEKPAKKETFYERYMNAGYDAAQRKDQKTARLYFQRALDERPQDKFALQALRNLGTAQGGSNRTTPITEKPNR
;
A
#
# COMPACT_ATOMS: atom_id res chain seq x y z
N MET A 1 -17.20 -34.53 -68.95
CA MET A 1 -15.78 -34.36 -68.61
C MET A 1 -15.60 -34.64 -67.12
N HIS A 2 -14.87 -35.71 -66.83
CA HIS A 2 -14.09 -36.06 -65.64
C HIS A 2 -14.51 -35.57 -64.24
N VAL A 3 -15.03 -36.53 -63.50
CA VAL A 3 -14.84 -36.75 -62.06
C VAL A 3 -13.37 -36.53 -61.66
N CYS A 4 -13.11 -35.88 -60.52
CA CYS A 4 -11.90 -36.16 -59.74
C CYS A 4 -12.29 -36.36 -58.27
N LYS A 5 -11.99 -37.56 -57.77
CA LYS A 5 -12.29 -38.10 -56.44
C LYS A 5 -10.94 -38.55 -55.87
N GLN A 6 -10.80 -38.46 -54.54
CA GLN A 6 -9.68 -38.95 -53.70
C GLN A 6 -8.52 -37.94 -53.55
N LEU A 7 -8.01 -37.62 -52.36
CA LEU A 7 -7.39 -38.56 -51.42
C LEU A 7 -7.55 -38.18 -49.93
N ILE A 8 -7.50 -39.23 -49.12
CA ILE A 8 -7.47 -39.30 -47.65
C ILE A 8 -6.09 -38.85 -47.15
N GLY A 9 -6.05 -38.13 -46.02
CA GLY A 9 -4.83 -37.86 -45.27
C GLY A 9 -5.12 -37.71 -43.78
N SER A 10 -4.80 -38.76 -43.02
CA SER A 10 -4.90 -38.83 -41.56
C SER A 10 -3.84 -37.96 -40.85
N SER A 11 -4.28 -37.36 -39.73
CA SER A 11 -3.54 -37.08 -38.48
C SER A 11 -2.27 -36.22 -38.53
N ILE A 12 -2.29 -35.09 -37.80
CA ILE A 12 -1.45 -34.82 -36.62
C ILE A 12 -1.99 -33.54 -35.95
N ALA A 13 -2.30 -33.66 -34.66
CA ALA A 13 -2.61 -32.54 -33.79
C ALA A 13 -1.34 -31.69 -33.57
N ILE A 14 -1.40 -30.41 -33.92
CA ILE A 14 -0.57 -29.37 -33.29
C ILE A 14 -1.53 -28.24 -32.91
N GLY A 15 -2.25 -28.45 -31.81
CA GLY A 15 -2.94 -27.37 -31.13
C GLY A 15 -1.89 -26.44 -30.53
N ILE A 16 -1.55 -25.38 -31.24
CA ILE A 16 -0.78 -24.27 -30.68
C ILE A 16 -1.71 -23.59 -29.68
N PHE A 17 -1.68 -24.07 -28.43
CA PHE A 17 -2.16 -23.32 -27.29
C PHE A 17 -1.20 -22.12 -27.14
N GLY A 18 -1.51 -21.04 -27.86
CA GLY A 18 -0.88 -19.76 -27.61
C GLY A 18 -1.16 -19.40 -26.16
N LEU A 19 -0.10 -19.31 -25.35
CA LEU A 19 -0.14 -18.65 -24.06
C LEU A 19 -0.59 -17.21 -24.30
N ILE A 20 -1.90 -16.97 -24.20
CA ILE A 20 -2.41 -15.61 -24.10
C ILE A 20 -1.89 -15.11 -22.76
N ALA A 21 -0.85 -14.29 -22.78
CA ALA A 21 -0.44 -13.52 -21.63
C ALA A 21 -1.65 -12.64 -21.26
N VAL A 22 -2.45 -13.12 -20.30
CA VAL A 22 -3.53 -12.33 -19.74
C VAL A 22 -2.85 -11.05 -19.22
N PRO A 23 -3.26 -9.85 -19.66
CA PRO A 23 -2.66 -8.64 -19.14
C PRO A 23 -3.02 -8.61 -17.66
N VAL A 24 -2.03 -8.87 -16.80
CA VAL A 24 -2.10 -8.51 -15.39
C VAL A 24 -2.33 -7.02 -15.41
N SER A 25 -3.58 -6.61 -15.18
CA SER A 25 -3.93 -5.20 -15.07
C SER A 25 -3.14 -4.69 -13.89
N ALA A 26 -2.08 -3.94 -14.16
CA ALA A 26 -1.22 -3.45 -13.10
C ALA A 26 -2.05 -2.47 -12.26
N GLN A 27 -2.37 -2.93 -11.06
CA GLN A 27 -3.17 -2.23 -10.08
C GLN A 27 -2.21 -1.50 -9.15
N LEU A 28 -2.55 -0.26 -8.75
CA LEU A 28 -1.75 0.45 -7.77
C LEU A 28 -1.61 -0.42 -6.50
N SER A 29 -0.38 -0.53 -6.01
CA SER A 29 -0.06 -1.24 -4.76
C SER A 29 -0.73 -0.55 -3.57
N ASP A 30 -0.92 -1.28 -2.47
CA ASP A 30 -1.48 -0.71 -1.24
C ASP A 30 -0.68 0.50 -0.74
N THR A 31 0.65 0.47 -0.86
CA THR A 31 1.50 1.63 -0.55
C THR A 31 1.15 2.85 -1.40
N GLN A 32 0.93 2.66 -2.70
CA GLN A 32 0.56 3.76 -3.60
C GLN A 32 -0.84 4.30 -3.27
N VAL A 33 -1.79 3.44 -2.90
CA VAL A 33 -3.11 3.85 -2.44
C VAL A 33 -3.00 4.67 -1.14
N ASP A 34 -2.21 4.21 -0.18
CA ASP A 34 -2.00 4.93 1.08
C ASP A 34 -1.36 6.30 0.89
N LEU A 35 -0.42 6.43 -0.07
CA LEU A 35 0.18 7.71 -0.45
C LEU A 35 -0.86 8.66 -1.06
N ILE A 36 -1.79 8.16 -1.89
CA ILE A 36 -2.90 8.97 -2.43
C ILE A 36 -3.81 9.44 -1.30
N VAL A 37 -4.16 8.55 -0.36
CA VAL A 37 -4.99 8.89 0.80
C VAL A 37 -4.34 9.99 1.65
N GLU A 38 -3.04 9.89 1.91
CA GLU A 38 -2.31 10.93 2.63
C GLU A 38 -2.24 12.25 1.84
N ALA A 39 -2.05 12.18 0.53
CA ALA A 39 -2.05 13.36 -0.33
C ALA A 39 -3.39 14.13 -0.29
N LEU A 40 -4.52 13.41 -0.30
CA LEU A 40 -5.84 14.02 -0.09
C LEU A 40 -5.95 14.68 1.27
N ARG A 41 -5.45 14.03 2.33
CA ARG A 41 -5.45 14.58 3.70
C ARG A 41 -4.71 15.92 3.77
N GLN A 42 -3.55 15.99 3.14
CA GLN A 42 -2.73 17.21 3.07
C GLN A 42 -3.41 18.31 2.26
N ALA A 43 -4.04 17.95 1.13
CA ALA A 43 -4.78 18.89 0.29
C ALA A 43 -6.06 19.41 0.96
N SER A 44 -6.64 18.62 1.86
CA SER A 44 -7.84 18.94 2.63
C SER A 44 -7.57 19.73 3.92
N LYS A 45 -6.33 20.16 4.20
CA LYS A 45 -6.06 21.04 5.35
C LYS A 45 -6.89 22.32 5.23
N PRO A 46 -7.80 22.61 6.17
CA PRO A 46 -8.70 23.74 6.04
C PRO A 46 -7.92 25.05 6.24
N GLU A 47 -8.27 26.06 5.45
CA GLU A 47 -7.72 27.42 5.58
C GLU A 47 -8.43 28.20 6.70
N GLU A 48 -9.67 27.80 7.04
CA GLU A 48 -10.49 28.41 8.08
C GLU A 48 -11.04 27.38 9.07
N PRO A 49 -11.27 27.75 10.34
CA PRO A 49 -11.93 26.89 11.30
C PRO A 49 -13.40 26.63 10.90
N ASN A 50 -13.93 25.46 11.26
CA ASN A 50 -15.35 25.10 11.12
C ASN A 50 -15.90 25.10 9.68
N THR A 51 -15.37 24.21 8.84
CA THR A 51 -15.82 24.00 7.46
C THR A 51 -17.16 23.27 7.32
N GLY A 52 -17.72 22.75 8.42
CA GLY A 52 -18.87 21.83 8.38
C GLY A 52 -18.54 20.44 7.80
N LEU A 53 -17.24 20.17 7.56
CA LEU A 53 -16.72 18.91 7.07
C LEU A 53 -15.99 18.17 8.19
N TYR A 54 -15.91 16.85 8.05
CA TYR A 54 -15.46 15.95 9.12
C TYR A 54 -14.16 15.23 8.74
N SER A 55 -13.35 14.99 9.76
CA SER A 55 -11.99 14.45 9.74
C SER A 55 -10.98 15.30 8.97
N ASP A 56 -9.72 14.87 9.02
CA ASP A 56 -8.63 15.47 8.26
C ASP A 56 -8.85 15.44 6.73
N TRP A 57 -9.74 14.58 6.23
CA TRP A 57 -10.05 14.48 4.80
C TRP A 57 -11.20 15.39 4.36
N GLN A 58 -11.83 16.12 5.29
CA GLN A 58 -12.91 17.05 5.02
C GLN A 58 -14.10 16.39 4.30
N VAL A 59 -14.60 15.29 4.86
CA VAL A 59 -15.73 14.54 4.31
C VAL A 59 -17.06 15.21 4.66
N LYS A 60 -17.96 15.31 3.67
CA LYS A 60 -19.33 15.80 3.87
C LYS A 60 -20.10 14.88 4.83
N PRO A 61 -20.87 15.42 5.80
CA PRO A 61 -21.60 14.60 6.77
C PRO A 61 -22.56 13.60 6.13
N SER A 62 -23.20 13.96 5.01
CA SER A 62 -24.13 13.09 4.28
C SER A 62 -23.49 11.85 3.65
N ASN A 63 -22.17 11.86 3.41
CA ASN A 63 -21.45 10.72 2.85
C ASN A 63 -21.13 9.66 3.90
N ILE A 64 -20.93 10.07 5.15
CA ILE A 64 -20.33 9.25 6.21
C ILE A 64 -21.13 7.98 6.52
N PRO A 65 -22.46 8.03 6.73
CA PRO A 65 -23.24 6.80 7.00
C PRO A 65 -23.15 5.80 5.85
N ARG A 66 -23.30 6.25 4.60
CA ARG A 66 -23.24 5.38 3.42
C ARG A 66 -21.86 4.76 3.23
N TRP A 67 -20.80 5.55 3.34
CA TRP A 67 -19.43 5.08 3.18
C TRP A 67 -19.00 4.12 4.28
N SER A 68 -19.34 4.42 5.54
CA SER A 68 -19.05 3.54 6.67
C SER A 68 -19.77 2.20 6.56
N LYS A 69 -21.03 2.18 6.10
CA LYS A 69 -21.75 0.93 5.85
C LYS A 69 -21.09 0.09 4.78
N ALA A 70 -20.70 0.71 3.66
CA ALA A 70 -20.07 0.02 2.55
C ALA A 70 -18.67 -0.53 2.90
N CYS A 71 -17.89 0.22 3.68
CA CYS A 71 -16.48 -0.08 3.94
C CYS A 71 -16.19 -0.71 5.31
N GLY A 72 -17.08 -0.55 6.28
CA GLY A 72 -16.94 -1.02 7.66
C GLY A 72 -18.12 -1.85 8.16
N GLY A 73 -19.11 -2.13 7.31
CA GLY A 73 -20.24 -3.02 7.62
C GLY A 73 -21.34 -2.41 8.49
N ARG A 74 -21.17 -1.18 9.01
CA ARG A 74 -22.18 -0.46 9.77
C ARG A 74 -22.15 1.03 9.48
N GLU A 75 -23.30 1.67 9.60
CA GLU A 75 -23.38 3.13 9.55
C GLU A 75 -22.77 3.72 10.83
N ILE A 76 -21.99 4.80 10.69
CA ILE A 76 -21.47 5.59 11.80
C ILE A 76 -21.87 7.06 11.64
N THR A 77 -21.92 7.79 12.75
CA THR A 77 -22.26 9.22 12.75
C THR A 77 -21.07 10.08 12.31
N PRO A 78 -21.30 11.32 11.83
CA PRO A 78 -20.21 12.26 11.56
C PRO A 78 -19.31 12.52 12.79
N ALA A 79 -19.91 12.60 13.99
CA ALA A 79 -19.17 12.76 15.23
C ALA A 79 -18.27 11.55 15.54
N GLU A 80 -18.77 10.32 15.37
CA GLU A 80 -17.96 9.10 15.50
C GLU A 80 -16.82 9.07 14.48
N PHE A 81 -17.08 9.47 13.24
CA PHE A 81 -16.06 9.53 12.19
C PHE A 81 -14.96 10.56 12.51
N GLN A 82 -15.32 11.73 13.04
CA GLN A 82 -14.36 12.74 13.51
C GLN A 82 -13.54 12.28 14.71
N ALA A 83 -14.17 11.59 15.67
CA ALA A 83 -13.54 11.18 16.91
C ALA A 83 -12.54 10.02 16.73
N ASN A 84 -12.61 9.28 15.60
CA ASN A 84 -11.80 8.08 15.37
C ASN A 84 -10.97 8.22 14.07
N PRO A 85 -9.79 8.87 14.11
CA PRO A 85 -8.94 9.09 12.93
C PRO A 85 -8.55 7.81 12.18
N ASP A 86 -8.32 6.71 12.89
CA ASP A 86 -7.98 5.42 12.28
C ASP A 86 -9.18 4.82 11.53
N THR A 87 -10.38 4.91 12.09
CA THR A 87 -11.62 4.51 11.40
C THR A 87 -11.89 5.40 10.18
N ALA A 88 -11.71 6.71 10.32
CA ALA A 88 -11.86 7.65 9.21
C ALA A 88 -10.89 7.32 8.07
N ARG A 89 -9.61 7.10 8.38
CA ARG A 89 -8.60 6.67 7.42
C ARG A 89 -8.99 5.37 6.74
N SER A 90 -9.40 4.35 7.49
CA SER A 90 -9.78 3.05 6.94
C SER A 90 -10.93 3.15 5.92
N ILE A 91 -11.98 3.91 6.26
CA ILE A 91 -13.13 4.16 5.36
C ILE A 91 -12.68 4.94 4.13
N VAL A 92 -11.91 6.03 4.30
CA VAL A 92 -11.39 6.82 3.18
C VAL A 92 -10.53 5.98 2.25
N THR A 93 -9.62 5.16 2.79
CA THR A 93 -8.80 4.24 1.98
C THR A 93 -9.66 3.26 1.19
N CYS A 94 -10.72 2.70 1.80
CA CYS A 94 -11.66 1.84 1.09
C CYS A 94 -12.37 2.56 -0.07
N ILE A 95 -12.86 3.79 0.14
CA ILE A 95 -13.50 4.60 -0.91
C ILE A 95 -12.51 4.95 -2.02
N VAL A 96 -11.28 5.36 -1.68
CA VAL A 96 -10.23 5.65 -2.67
C VAL A 96 -9.90 4.40 -3.51
N ARG A 97 -9.85 3.20 -2.90
CA ARG A 97 -9.68 1.95 -3.65
C ARG A 97 -10.83 1.71 -4.63
N ASP A 98 -12.07 1.98 -4.21
CA ASP A 98 -13.24 1.83 -5.08
C ASP A 98 -13.18 2.78 -6.29
N VAL A 99 -12.83 4.05 -6.07
CA VAL A 99 -12.63 5.04 -7.15
C VAL A 99 -11.52 4.60 -8.11
N ILE A 100 -10.37 4.15 -7.59
CA ILE A 100 -9.26 3.66 -8.42
C ILE A 100 -9.69 2.43 -9.23
N LYS A 101 -10.49 1.52 -8.66
CA LYS A 101 -11.02 0.33 -9.36
C LYS A 101 -11.96 0.72 -10.50
N GLN A 102 -12.87 1.67 -10.26
CA GLN A 102 -13.79 2.18 -11.28
C GLN A 102 -13.04 2.83 -12.43
N ASP A 103 -11.94 3.53 -12.14
CA ASP A 103 -11.14 4.26 -13.11
C ASP A 103 -9.91 3.49 -13.65
N ALA A 104 -9.76 2.22 -13.31
CA ALA A 104 -8.53 1.46 -13.57
C ALA A 104 -8.08 1.51 -15.04
N ARG A 105 -9.03 1.49 -15.99
CA ARG A 105 -8.74 1.58 -17.44
C ARG A 105 -8.18 2.95 -17.84
N ALA A 106 -8.71 4.02 -17.27
CA ALA A 106 -8.29 5.39 -17.57
C ALA A 106 -6.98 5.76 -16.85
N ILE A 107 -6.74 5.17 -15.67
CA ILE A 107 -5.52 5.38 -14.88
C ILE A 107 -4.33 4.61 -15.47
N GLY A 108 -4.54 3.34 -15.86
CA GLY A 108 -3.45 2.43 -16.20
C GLY A 108 -2.40 2.37 -15.08
N ASN A 109 -1.14 2.59 -15.42
CA ASN A 109 -0.02 2.60 -14.45
C ASN A 109 0.42 4.01 -14.05
N ASN A 110 -0.37 5.03 -14.39
CA ASN A 110 0.03 6.41 -14.21
C ASN A 110 -0.45 6.95 -12.86
N GLN A 111 0.46 6.99 -11.89
CA GLN A 111 0.20 7.48 -10.54
C GLN A 111 -0.26 8.95 -10.53
N THR A 112 0.28 9.79 -11.42
CA THR A 112 -0.16 11.19 -11.57
C THR A 112 -1.62 11.27 -11.98
N ILE A 113 -2.03 10.46 -12.98
CA ILE A 113 -3.43 10.39 -13.41
C ILE A 113 -4.31 9.84 -12.29
N ALA A 114 -3.84 8.85 -11.52
CA ALA A 114 -4.57 8.34 -10.37
C ALA A 114 -4.85 9.43 -9.32
N VAL A 115 -3.82 10.18 -8.93
CA VAL A 115 -3.96 11.28 -7.96
C VAL A 115 -4.92 12.35 -8.48
N GLN A 116 -4.76 12.75 -9.74
CA GLN A 116 -5.62 13.76 -10.37
C GLN A 116 -7.09 13.35 -10.39
N ARG A 117 -7.37 12.12 -10.83
CA ARG A 117 -8.74 11.58 -10.94
C ARG A 117 -9.38 11.38 -9.58
N VAL A 118 -8.64 10.82 -8.62
CA VAL A 118 -9.14 10.66 -7.25
C VAL A 118 -9.40 12.02 -6.60
N ALA A 119 -8.52 13.00 -6.75
CA ALA A 119 -8.72 14.35 -6.22
C ALA A 119 -9.93 15.05 -6.86
N ALA A 120 -10.13 14.87 -8.17
CA ALA A 120 -11.30 15.40 -8.87
C ALA A 120 -12.61 14.75 -8.39
N TRP A 121 -12.61 13.43 -8.23
CA TRP A 121 -13.73 12.70 -7.66
C TRP A 121 -14.03 13.14 -6.24
N TRP A 122 -13.00 13.41 -5.43
CA TRP A 122 -13.14 13.89 -4.06
C TRP A 122 -13.91 15.21 -3.99
N MET A 123 -13.57 16.15 -4.88
CA MET A 123 -14.19 17.48 -4.92
C MET A 123 -15.57 17.50 -5.57
N THR A 124 -15.79 16.66 -6.60
CA THR A 124 -16.93 16.82 -7.51
C THR A 124 -17.80 15.58 -7.67
N GLY A 125 -17.33 14.42 -7.22
CA GLY A 125 -17.93 13.11 -7.54
C GLY A 125 -17.66 12.63 -8.97
N ASP A 126 -16.91 13.37 -9.78
CA ASP A 126 -16.58 13.04 -11.17
C ASP A 126 -15.07 13.10 -11.41
N SER A 127 -14.46 11.93 -11.60
CA SER A 127 -13.03 11.79 -11.83
C SER A 127 -12.53 12.49 -13.11
N ASN A 128 -13.40 12.74 -14.09
CA ASN A 128 -13.00 13.35 -15.36
C ASN A 128 -12.84 14.87 -15.26
N LYS A 129 -13.24 15.48 -14.15
CA LYS A 129 -13.12 16.93 -13.92
C LYS A 129 -11.75 17.39 -13.43
N PHE A 130 -10.73 16.54 -13.44
CA PHE A 130 -9.40 16.87 -12.93
C PHE A 130 -8.70 18.05 -13.62
N SER A 131 -9.17 18.45 -14.80
CA SER A 131 -8.71 19.63 -15.53
C SER A 131 -9.61 20.88 -15.35
N ALA A 132 -10.70 20.78 -14.58
CA ALA A 132 -11.60 21.90 -14.34
C ALA A 132 -10.93 22.98 -13.49
N ARG A 133 -11.09 24.25 -13.89
CA ARG A 133 -10.37 25.40 -13.30
C ARG A 133 -10.73 25.61 -11.84
N GLU A 134 -11.98 25.33 -11.47
CA GLU A 134 -12.55 25.55 -10.15
C GLU A 134 -11.90 24.66 -9.09
N ILE A 135 -11.46 23.46 -9.46
CA ILE A 135 -10.83 22.49 -8.55
C ILE A 135 -9.33 22.35 -8.76
N ALA A 136 -8.76 23.02 -9.78
CA ALA A 136 -7.35 22.96 -10.09
C ALA A 136 -6.44 23.23 -8.88
N PRO A 137 -6.73 24.21 -7.99
CA PRO A 137 -5.91 24.41 -6.79
C PRO A 137 -5.88 23.18 -5.86
N TYR A 138 -7.02 22.52 -5.66
CA TYR A 138 -7.08 21.31 -4.83
C TYR A 138 -6.33 20.14 -5.47
N VAL A 139 -6.54 19.91 -6.77
CA VAL A 139 -5.85 18.85 -7.53
C VAL A 139 -4.34 19.05 -7.51
N GLN A 140 -3.86 20.30 -7.64
CA GLN A 140 -2.44 20.63 -7.57
C GLN A 140 -1.85 20.41 -6.17
N LYS A 141 -2.57 20.83 -5.11
CA LYS A 141 -2.16 20.56 -3.71
C LYS A 141 -2.02 19.05 -3.47
N ALA A 142 -2.99 18.24 -3.93
CA ALA A 142 -2.93 16.78 -3.81
C ALA A 142 -1.74 16.19 -4.59
N LEU A 143 -1.51 16.64 -5.83
CA LEU A 143 -0.39 16.15 -6.63
C LEU A 143 0.97 16.48 -6.00
N SER A 144 1.14 17.70 -5.49
CA SER A 144 2.37 18.12 -4.80
C SER A 144 2.61 17.33 -3.51
N ALA A 145 1.56 17.09 -2.73
CA ALA A 145 1.63 16.28 -1.52
C ALA A 145 2.01 14.82 -1.84
N TYR A 146 1.41 14.24 -2.89
CA TYR A 146 1.74 12.90 -3.35
C TYR A 146 3.21 12.80 -3.79
N GLN A 147 3.67 13.75 -4.60
CA GLN A 147 5.05 13.78 -5.08
C GLN A 147 6.04 13.82 -3.91
N THR A 148 5.82 14.72 -2.95
CA THR A 148 6.65 14.84 -1.74
C THR A 148 6.67 13.52 -0.96
N ALA A 149 5.50 12.92 -0.71
CA ALA A 149 5.41 11.66 0.02
C ALA A 149 5.97 10.45 -0.75
N SER A 150 6.00 10.51 -2.09
CA SER A 150 6.56 9.46 -2.94
C SER A 150 8.08 9.54 -3.11
N THR A 151 8.66 10.74 -3.01
CA THR A 151 10.11 10.97 -3.07
C THR A 151 10.75 10.78 -1.70
N GLU A 152 10.01 11.04 -0.64
CA GLU A 152 10.32 10.55 0.69
C GLU A 152 10.31 9.01 0.64
N LYS A 153 11.51 8.40 0.68
CA LYS A 153 11.66 6.97 0.96
C LYS A 153 10.76 6.71 2.16
N PRO A 154 9.71 5.86 2.05
CA PRO A 154 8.69 5.80 3.07
C PRO A 154 9.42 5.57 4.38
N ALA A 155 9.32 6.53 5.29
CA ALA A 155 9.63 6.29 6.67
C ALA A 155 8.65 5.19 7.05
N LYS A 156 9.10 3.93 6.92
CA LYS A 156 8.47 2.80 7.58
C LYS A 156 8.14 3.35 8.95
N LYS A 157 6.84 3.44 9.28
CA LYS A 157 6.46 3.58 10.69
C LYS A 157 7.21 2.45 11.36
N GLU A 158 8.28 2.79 12.08
CA GLU A 158 9.19 1.80 12.62
C GLU A 158 8.34 1.02 13.62
N THR A 159 7.90 -0.17 13.21
CA THR A 159 7.12 -1.03 14.09
C THR A 159 8.00 -1.40 15.28
N PHE A 160 7.42 -1.70 16.45
CA PHE A 160 8.20 -2.19 17.58
C PHE A 160 9.11 -3.37 17.16
N TYR A 161 8.59 -4.26 16.31
CA TYR A 161 9.36 -5.29 15.63
C TYR A 161 10.61 -4.76 14.89
N GLU A 162 10.46 -3.73 14.05
CA GLU A 162 11.59 -3.18 13.29
C GLU A 162 12.63 -2.52 14.20
N ARG A 163 12.17 -1.81 15.24
CA ARG A 163 13.06 -1.22 16.25
C ARG A 163 13.86 -2.29 16.98
N TYR A 164 13.20 -3.34 17.43
CA TYR A 164 13.84 -4.44 18.14
C TYR A 164 14.79 -5.22 17.23
N MET A 165 14.42 -5.48 15.98
CA MET A 165 15.34 -6.13 15.04
C MET A 165 16.58 -5.28 14.76
N ASN A 166 16.42 -3.96 14.52
CA ASN A 166 17.55 -3.05 14.29
C ASN A 166 18.48 -3.01 15.51
N ALA A 167 17.93 -2.78 16.71
CA ALA A 167 18.71 -2.72 17.95
C ALA A 167 19.42 -4.05 18.27
N GLY A 168 18.79 -5.19 17.94
CA GLY A 168 19.39 -6.51 18.07
C GLY A 168 20.61 -6.71 17.17
N TYR A 169 20.53 -6.30 15.90
CA TYR A 169 21.67 -6.36 14.99
C TYR A 169 22.79 -5.39 15.38
N ASP A 170 22.47 -4.18 15.82
CA ASP A 170 23.46 -3.21 16.30
C ASP A 170 24.22 -3.74 17.53
N ALA A 171 23.51 -4.34 18.49
CA ALA A 171 24.13 -4.98 19.65
C ALA A 171 25.00 -6.19 19.23
N ALA A 172 24.54 -7.00 18.27
CA ALA A 172 25.31 -8.13 17.76
C ALA A 172 26.61 -7.70 17.07
N GLN A 173 26.59 -6.61 16.29
CA GLN A 173 27.77 -6.01 15.68
C GLN A 173 28.78 -5.53 16.73
N ARG A 174 28.28 -4.98 17.84
CA ARG A 174 29.10 -4.59 18.99
C ARG A 174 29.57 -5.78 19.85
N LYS A 175 29.27 -7.01 19.43
CA LYS A 175 29.52 -8.26 20.18
C LYS A 175 28.82 -8.33 21.54
N ASP A 176 27.84 -7.46 21.79
CA ASP A 176 27.00 -7.51 22.98
C ASP A 176 25.88 -8.53 22.77
N GLN A 177 26.24 -9.80 22.92
CA GLN A 177 25.31 -10.92 22.69
C GLN A 177 24.12 -10.92 23.66
N LYS A 178 24.31 -10.42 24.89
CA LYS A 178 23.24 -10.37 25.90
C LYS A 178 22.15 -9.39 25.48
N THR A 179 22.56 -8.18 25.08
CA THR A 179 21.64 -7.15 24.58
C THR A 179 21.02 -7.55 23.24
N ALA A 180 21.80 -8.15 22.33
CA ALA A 180 21.28 -8.63 21.05
C ALA A 180 20.18 -9.69 21.23
N ARG A 181 20.41 -10.66 22.12
CA ARG A 181 19.41 -11.70 22.47
C ARG A 181 18.14 -11.09 23.04
N LEU A 182 18.26 -10.12 23.95
CA LEU A 182 17.11 -9.42 24.54
C LEU A 182 16.25 -8.75 23.45
N TYR A 183 16.88 -8.03 22.52
CA TYR A 183 16.14 -7.34 21.47
C TYR A 183 15.48 -8.30 20.48
N PHE A 184 16.16 -9.36 20.04
CA PHE A 184 15.51 -10.35 19.17
C PHE A 184 14.36 -11.09 19.86
N GLN A 185 14.45 -11.31 21.19
CA GLN A 185 13.33 -11.87 21.95
C GLN A 185 12.12 -10.93 21.94
N ARG A 186 12.33 -9.62 22.16
CA ARG A 186 11.24 -8.63 22.06
C ARG A 186 10.64 -8.54 20.65
N ALA A 187 11.45 -8.76 19.60
CA ALA A 187 10.92 -8.86 18.24
C ALA A 187 10.00 -10.08 18.06
N LEU A 188 10.25 -11.19 18.77
CA LEU A 188 9.39 -12.36 18.78
C LEU A 188 8.14 -12.16 19.65
N ASP A 189 8.19 -11.36 20.70
CA ASP A 189 6.98 -10.99 21.45
C ASP A 189 5.98 -10.26 20.54
N GLU A 190 6.47 -9.41 19.63
CA GLU A 190 5.67 -8.74 18.61
C GLU A 190 5.28 -9.67 17.44
N ARG A 191 6.15 -10.61 17.08
CA ARG A 191 5.94 -11.56 15.96
C ARG A 191 6.45 -12.97 16.31
N PRO A 192 5.65 -13.80 16.98
CA PRO A 192 6.11 -15.07 17.57
C PRO A 192 6.67 -16.11 16.59
N GLN A 193 6.31 -16.01 15.31
CA GLN A 193 6.72 -16.95 14.26
C GLN A 193 7.65 -16.30 13.22
N ASP A 194 8.23 -15.14 13.52
CA ASP A 194 9.11 -14.45 12.57
C ASP A 194 10.42 -15.23 12.37
N LYS A 195 10.63 -15.66 11.13
CA LYS A 195 11.78 -16.50 10.74
C LYS A 195 13.10 -15.77 10.91
N PHE A 196 13.13 -14.45 10.78
CA PHE A 196 14.36 -13.65 10.87
C PHE A 196 14.79 -13.45 12.32
N ALA A 197 13.86 -13.12 13.21
CA ALA A 197 14.15 -13.02 14.64
C ALA A 197 14.58 -14.37 15.24
N LEU A 198 13.90 -15.46 14.86
CA LEU A 198 14.31 -16.83 15.23
C LEU A 198 15.72 -17.17 14.70
N GLN A 199 16.02 -16.83 13.45
CA GLN A 199 17.34 -17.08 12.86
C GLN A 199 18.44 -16.26 13.56
N ALA A 200 18.17 -15.00 13.90
CA ALA A 200 19.12 -14.14 14.57
C ALA A 200 19.49 -14.70 15.97
N LEU A 201 18.51 -15.20 16.73
CA LEU A 201 18.76 -15.89 17.99
C LEU A 201 19.59 -17.17 17.83
N ARG A 202 19.30 -17.98 16.79
CA ARG A 202 20.11 -19.18 16.48
C ARG A 202 21.57 -18.81 16.21
N ASN A 203 21.80 -17.78 15.39
CA ASN A 203 23.14 -17.32 15.03
C ASN A 203 23.94 -16.83 16.26
N LEU A 204 23.28 -16.21 17.23
CA LEU A 204 23.92 -15.81 18.50
C LEU A 204 24.34 -17.02 19.35
N GLY A 205 23.55 -18.11 19.34
CA GLY A 205 23.88 -19.35 20.06
C GLY A 205 25.06 -20.10 19.45
N THR A 206 25.18 -20.11 18.11
CA THR A 206 26.27 -20.80 17.42
C THR A 206 27.61 -20.07 17.53
N ALA A 207 27.61 -18.74 17.73
CA ALA A 207 28.84 -17.97 17.93
C ALA A 207 29.56 -18.27 19.26
N GLN A 208 28.93 -18.98 20.20
CA GLN A 208 29.55 -19.41 21.46
C GLN A 208 30.22 -20.79 21.35
N GLY A 209 30.04 -21.52 20.25
CA GLY A 209 30.57 -22.87 20.04
C GLY A 209 31.40 -22.97 18.76
N GLY A 210 32.69 -22.65 18.85
CA GLY A 210 33.67 -23.03 17.84
C GLY A 210 34.27 -21.87 17.04
N SER A 211 35.57 -21.67 17.27
CA SER A 211 36.49 -21.06 16.30
C SER A 211 36.30 -21.73 14.93
N ASN A 212 36.27 -20.93 13.86
CA ASN A 212 36.08 -21.29 12.44
C ASN A 212 34.64 -21.49 11.92
N ARG A 213 33.93 -20.38 11.67
CA ARG A 213 33.22 -20.16 10.39
C ARG A 213 32.95 -18.68 10.14
N THR A 214 33.50 -18.18 9.03
CA THR A 214 33.37 -16.80 8.55
C THR A 214 32.07 -16.64 7.77
N THR A 215 30.94 -16.52 8.47
CA THR A 215 29.77 -15.83 7.92
C THR A 215 29.54 -14.58 8.74
N PRO A 216 29.68 -13.37 8.16
CA PRO A 216 29.45 -12.14 8.89
C PRO A 216 28.02 -12.10 9.44
N ILE A 217 27.90 -11.87 10.74
CA ILE A 217 26.64 -11.68 11.49
C ILE A 217 25.92 -10.38 11.05
N THR A 218 26.45 -9.68 10.04
CA THR A 218 26.30 -8.23 9.89
C THR A 218 25.35 -7.82 8.78
N GLU A 219 24.83 -8.74 7.96
CA GLU A 219 23.97 -8.35 6.86
C GLU A 219 22.50 -8.52 7.21
N LYS A 220 21.84 -7.39 7.41
CA LYS A 220 20.38 -7.27 7.45
C LYS A 220 19.84 -7.85 6.14
N PRO A 221 18.93 -8.85 6.16
CA PRO A 221 18.40 -9.40 4.92
C PRO A 221 17.73 -8.28 4.13
N ASN A 222 18.16 -8.12 2.87
CA ASN A 222 17.54 -7.18 1.94
C ASN A 222 16.07 -7.58 1.76
N ARG A 223 15.20 -6.58 1.88
CA ARG A 223 13.75 -6.72 1.74
C ARG A 223 13.36 -6.74 0.28
#